data_AF-A0A938UUM3-F1
#
_entry.id   AF-A0A938UUM3-F1
#
_cell.length_a   1.000
_cell.length_b   1.000
_cell.length_c   1.000
_cell.angle_alpha   90.00
_cell.angle_beta   90.00
_cell.angle_gamma   90.00
#
_symmetry.space_group_name_H-M   'P 1'
#
loop_
_entity.id
_entity.type
_entity.pdbx_description
1 polymer ?
#
loop_
_entity_poly.entity_id
_entity_poly.type
_entity_poly.pdbx_seq_one_letter_code
_entity_poly.pdbx_strand_id
1 'polypeptide(L)'
;MKKSYVLSSLSAVAAAAQLLACAHDHENETPEQEACEHLGGSAATAVTATADSTADLPPDVSKAHVKFAVTLPADASGTYAGSVRFLAPAKKQYLLVLDKTVPFQLTDSAGKAVDAVAGATKANCSAVAAQAVYSLDVATYRLRIGPASKAAVGLLFEAR
;
A
#
# COMPACT_ATOMS: atom_id res chain seq x y z
N MET A 1 -3.18 65.51 -14.67
CA MET A 1 -2.26 64.37 -14.85
C MET A 1 -2.62 63.30 -13.83
N LYS A 2 -2.96 62.11 -14.33
CA LYS A 2 -3.45 60.94 -13.58
C LYS A 2 -2.30 60.27 -12.82
N LYS A 3 -2.54 59.79 -11.59
CA LYS A 3 -1.82 58.65 -11.01
C LYS A 3 -2.80 57.75 -10.26
N SER A 4 -3.13 56.65 -10.93
CA SER A 4 -3.81 55.47 -10.40
C SER A 4 -2.79 54.54 -9.76
N TYR A 5 -3.10 53.95 -8.61
CA TYR A 5 -2.53 52.68 -8.13
C TYR A 5 -3.67 51.94 -7.40
N VAL A 6 -4.40 51.09 -8.13
CA VAL A 6 -4.30 49.62 -8.14
C VAL A 6 -4.60 49.02 -6.77
N LEU A 7 -5.87 48.65 -6.60
CA LEU A 7 -6.33 47.70 -5.58
C LEU A 7 -5.62 46.37 -5.81
N SER A 8 -4.73 45.99 -4.89
CA SER A 8 -4.18 44.64 -4.86
C SER A 8 -5.15 43.75 -4.09
N SER A 9 -5.99 43.03 -4.83
CA SER A 9 -6.85 41.97 -4.31
C SER A 9 -5.99 40.75 -3.97
N LEU A 10 -5.66 40.57 -2.68
CA LEU A 10 -5.10 39.31 -2.20
C LEU A 10 -6.19 38.24 -2.25
N SER A 11 -5.97 37.25 -3.12
CA SER A 11 -6.68 35.98 -3.12
C SER A 11 -6.35 35.18 -1.86
N ALA A 12 -7.38 34.89 -1.05
CA ALA A 12 -7.40 33.92 0.03
C ALA A 12 -8.89 33.63 0.26
N VAL A 13 -9.44 32.42 0.31
CA VAL A 13 -8.96 31.09 0.66
C VAL A 13 -9.87 30.11 -0.10
N ALA A 14 -9.30 29.19 -0.88
CA ALA A 14 -10.05 28.03 -1.40
C ALA A 14 -9.34 26.76 -0.94
N ALA A 15 -9.52 26.41 0.32
CA ALA A 15 -9.10 25.13 0.88
C ALA A 15 -10.10 24.68 1.95
N ALA A 16 -11.32 24.37 1.52
CA ALA A 16 -12.31 23.68 2.33
C ALA A 16 -13.02 22.64 1.47
N ALA A 17 -12.27 21.63 1.02
CA ALA A 17 -12.83 20.47 0.32
C ALA A 17 -12.00 19.21 0.62
N GLN A 18 -11.83 18.86 1.90
CA GLN A 18 -11.24 17.58 2.30
C GLN A 18 -11.99 16.90 3.48
N LEU A 19 -13.18 17.38 3.85
CA LEU A 19 -13.93 16.84 4.99
C LEU A 19 -15.04 15.83 4.64
N LEU A 20 -15.15 15.39 3.38
CA LEU A 20 -16.18 14.41 2.97
C LEU A 20 -15.67 12.97 2.72
N ALA A 21 -14.40 12.67 3.01
CA ALA A 21 -13.85 11.32 2.87
C ALA A 21 -13.72 10.57 4.21
N CYS A 22 -14.31 11.06 5.29
CA CYS A 22 -14.14 10.50 6.64
C CYS A 22 -15.48 10.35 7.36
N ALA A 23 -16.44 9.64 6.76
CA ALA A 23 -17.68 9.23 7.42
C ALA A 23 -18.42 8.12 6.64
N HIS A 24 -17.72 7.13 6.08
CA HIS A 24 -18.38 5.88 5.72
C HIS A 24 -18.37 4.97 6.95
N ASP A 25 -19.52 4.36 7.22
CA ASP A 25 -19.72 3.43 8.32
C ASP A 25 -19.02 2.11 7.95
N HIS A 26 -17.78 1.95 8.40
CA HIS A 26 -16.91 0.80 8.09
C HIS A 26 -17.47 -0.54 8.61
N GLU A 27 -18.52 -0.54 9.43
CA GLU A 27 -19.09 -1.73 10.07
C GLU A 27 -19.71 -2.74 9.07
N ASN A 28 -19.91 -2.36 7.80
CA ASN A 28 -20.59 -3.20 6.79
C ASN A 28 -19.80 -3.39 5.48
N GLU A 29 -18.55 -2.96 5.42
CA GLU A 29 -17.73 -3.12 4.23
C GLU A 29 -16.96 -4.45 4.24
N THR A 30 -16.89 -5.10 3.08
CA THR A 30 -15.98 -6.23 2.91
C THR A 30 -14.53 -5.72 2.87
N PRO A 31 -13.54 -6.53 3.29
CA PRO A 31 -12.12 -6.16 3.19
C PRO A 31 -11.70 -5.77 1.77
N GLU A 32 -12.35 -6.35 0.76
CA GLU A 32 -12.14 -6.01 -0.64
C GLU A 32 -12.62 -4.59 -1.01
N GLN A 33 -13.73 -4.14 -0.42
CA GLN A 33 -14.25 -2.78 -0.60
C GLN A 33 -13.36 -1.77 0.13
N GLU A 34 -13.03 -2.02 1.40
CA GLU A 34 -12.13 -1.16 2.17
C GLU A 34 -10.76 -1.02 1.49
N ALA A 35 -10.20 -2.13 0.99
CA ALA A 35 -8.95 -2.11 0.24
C ALA A 35 -9.02 -1.22 -1.02
N CYS A 36 -10.17 -1.18 -1.70
CA CYS A 36 -10.38 -0.31 -2.85
C CYS A 36 -10.39 1.18 -2.46
N GLU A 37 -11.09 1.53 -1.37
CA GLU A 37 -11.14 2.90 -0.86
C GLU A 37 -9.76 3.38 -0.41
N HIS A 38 -9.08 2.57 0.39
CA HIS A 38 -7.79 2.92 0.95
C HIS A 38 -6.69 2.98 -0.11
N LEU A 39 -6.65 2.03 -1.05
CA LEU A 39 -5.63 2.04 -2.10
C LEU A 39 -5.88 3.17 -3.12
N GLY A 40 -7.14 3.52 -3.42
CA GLY A 40 -7.50 4.54 -4.41
C GLY A 40 -7.49 5.97 -3.87
N GLY A 41 -8.00 6.19 -2.65
CA GLY A 41 -8.33 7.52 -2.12
C GLY A 41 -7.50 8.00 -0.94
N SER A 42 -6.75 7.12 -0.25
CA SER A 42 -6.03 7.52 0.97
C SER A 42 -4.65 8.14 0.69
N ALA A 43 -4.26 9.06 1.58
CA ALA A 43 -2.89 9.57 1.62
C ALA A 43 -1.91 8.42 1.88
N ALA A 44 -0.82 8.36 1.11
CA ALA A 44 0.15 7.28 1.21
C ALA A 44 1.26 7.61 2.19
N THR A 45 1.65 6.63 3.01
CA THR A 45 2.88 6.69 3.82
C THR A 45 4.06 6.26 2.95
N ALA A 46 5.07 7.11 2.79
CA ALA A 46 6.25 6.80 1.99
C ALA A 46 7.15 5.78 2.71
N VAL A 47 7.59 4.75 1.99
CA VAL A 47 8.48 3.69 2.48
C VAL A 47 9.52 3.36 1.40
N THR A 48 10.78 3.19 1.77
CA THR A 48 11.84 2.75 0.84
C THR A 48 12.22 1.31 1.17
N ALA A 49 11.91 0.37 0.27
CA ALA A 49 12.19 -1.05 0.45
C ALA A 49 13.71 -1.34 0.46
N THR A 50 14.10 -2.45 1.09
CA THR A 50 15.49 -2.92 1.05
C THR A 50 15.76 -3.72 -0.21
N ALA A 51 16.92 -3.55 -0.83
CA ALA A 51 17.31 -4.36 -2.01
C ALA A 51 17.61 -5.81 -1.61
N ASP A 52 18.17 -5.99 -0.41
CA ASP A 52 18.53 -7.28 0.14
C ASP A 52 17.29 -8.01 0.69
N SER A 53 17.02 -9.19 0.13
CA SER A 53 15.96 -10.10 0.58
C SER A 53 16.28 -10.86 1.85
N THR A 54 17.50 -10.74 2.37
CA THR A 54 17.98 -11.37 3.60
C THR A 54 18.12 -10.39 4.77
N ALA A 55 18.10 -9.08 4.51
CA ALA A 55 18.21 -8.05 5.54
C ALA A 55 17.29 -8.33 6.73
N ASP A 56 17.88 -8.36 7.93
CA ASP A 56 17.19 -8.82 9.15
C ASP A 56 15.94 -7.99 9.50
N LEU A 57 15.89 -6.72 9.11
CA LEU A 57 14.78 -5.82 9.43
C LEU A 57 14.43 -4.88 8.26
N PRO A 58 13.68 -5.36 7.25
CA PRO A 58 13.13 -4.49 6.22
C PRO A 58 12.15 -3.47 6.83
N PRO A 59 11.87 -2.36 6.12
CA PRO A 59 10.89 -1.36 6.54
C PRO A 59 9.51 -1.96 6.79
N ASP A 60 8.81 -1.39 7.78
CA ASP A 60 7.53 -1.87 8.27
C ASP A 60 6.34 -1.31 7.47
N VAL A 61 5.43 -2.20 7.08
CA VAL A 61 4.17 -1.86 6.38
C VAL A 61 2.94 -2.46 7.08
N SER A 62 2.99 -2.63 8.40
CA SER A 62 1.97 -3.37 9.17
C SER A 62 0.79 -2.54 9.65
N LYS A 63 0.76 -1.24 9.36
CA LYS A 63 -0.32 -0.35 9.81
C LYS A 63 -1.57 -0.64 8.97
N ALA A 64 -2.64 -1.09 9.62
CA ALA A 64 -3.94 -1.35 8.99
C ALA A 64 -4.56 -0.06 8.43
N HIS A 65 -5.42 -0.20 7.41
CA HIS A 65 -6.11 0.91 6.74
C HIS A 65 -5.16 2.01 6.25
N VAL A 66 -3.90 1.67 5.95
CA VAL A 66 -2.87 2.61 5.47
C VAL A 66 -2.25 2.13 4.19
N LYS A 67 -2.45 2.95 3.15
CA LYS A 67 -1.71 2.84 1.91
C LYS A 67 -0.24 3.21 2.12
N PHE A 68 0.66 2.36 1.67
CA PHE A 68 2.08 2.63 1.59
C PHE A 68 2.49 2.92 0.14
N ALA A 69 3.24 4.00 -0.07
CA ALA A 69 3.94 4.26 -1.33
C ALA A 69 5.35 3.70 -1.22
N VAL A 70 5.54 2.47 -1.70
CA VAL A 70 6.80 1.73 -1.61
C VAL A 70 7.70 2.10 -2.78
N THR A 71 8.87 2.67 -2.47
CA THR A 71 9.96 2.87 -3.42
C THR A 71 10.85 1.63 -3.43
N LEU A 72 10.95 0.98 -4.59
CA LEU A 72 11.75 -0.19 -4.86
C LEU A 72 13.14 0.22 -5.39
N PRO A 73 14.23 -0.31 -4.83
CA PRO A 73 15.57 -0.08 -5.37
C PRO A 73 15.74 -0.78 -6.72
N ALA A 74 16.59 -0.20 -7.57
CA ALA A 74 16.99 -0.82 -8.82
C ALA A 74 17.94 -2.00 -8.56
N ASP A 75 17.81 -3.07 -9.36
CA ASP A 75 18.79 -4.14 -9.44
C ASP A 75 19.80 -3.89 -10.57
N ALA A 76 20.82 -4.75 -10.65
CA ALA A 76 21.87 -4.67 -11.65
C ALA A 76 21.38 -4.87 -13.10
N SER A 77 20.17 -5.40 -13.29
CA SER A 77 19.55 -5.60 -14.60
C SER A 77 18.68 -4.41 -15.05
N GLY A 78 18.57 -3.37 -14.22
CA GLY A 78 17.75 -2.19 -14.50
C GLY A 78 16.25 -2.39 -14.21
N THR A 79 15.88 -3.49 -13.52
CA THR A 79 14.52 -3.66 -12.97
C THR A 79 14.49 -3.24 -11.52
N TYR A 80 13.30 -3.12 -10.93
CA TYR A 80 13.12 -2.68 -9.54
C TYR A 80 12.56 -3.80 -8.68
N ALA A 81 13.20 -4.08 -7.55
CA ALA A 81 12.72 -5.07 -6.60
C ALA A 81 13.16 -4.73 -5.18
N GLY A 82 12.33 -5.05 -4.19
CA GLY A 82 12.67 -4.78 -2.81
C GLY A 82 11.81 -5.51 -1.80
N SER A 83 12.29 -5.55 -0.56
CA SER A 83 11.63 -6.19 0.57
C SER A 83 11.13 -5.17 1.59
N VAL A 84 9.97 -5.49 2.15
CA VAL A 84 9.37 -4.85 3.34
C VAL A 84 8.92 -5.95 4.30
N ARG A 85 8.63 -5.59 5.56
CA ARG A 85 8.11 -6.53 6.56
C ARG A 85 6.67 -6.22 6.92
N PHE A 86 5.92 -7.28 7.23
CA PHE A 86 4.56 -7.21 7.71
C PHE A 86 4.45 -8.03 9.01
N LEU A 87 4.09 -7.38 10.10
CA LEU A 87 3.72 -7.97 11.37
C LEU A 87 2.22 -8.24 11.35
N ALA A 88 1.82 -9.51 11.34
CA ALA A 88 0.43 -9.88 11.52
C ALA A 88 0.08 -9.80 13.02
N PRO A 89 -0.76 -8.85 13.48
CA PRO A 89 -1.06 -8.71 14.90
C PRO A 89 -2.01 -9.79 15.45
N ALA A 90 -2.69 -10.53 14.58
CA ALA A 90 -3.67 -11.55 14.96
C ALA A 90 -3.61 -12.74 13.99
N LYS A 91 -3.98 -13.93 14.48
CA LYS A 91 -4.13 -15.10 13.63
C LYS A 91 -5.45 -15.02 12.85
N LYS A 92 -5.39 -14.61 11.58
CA LYS A 92 -6.55 -14.48 10.68
C LYS A 92 -6.13 -14.37 9.21
N GLN A 93 -7.10 -14.14 8.34
CA GLN A 93 -6.81 -13.86 6.93
C GLN A 93 -6.41 -12.40 6.73
N TYR A 94 -5.51 -12.17 5.79
CA TYR A 94 -5.08 -10.84 5.37
C TYR A 94 -5.13 -10.74 3.85
N LEU A 95 -5.74 -9.68 3.34
CA LEU A 95 -5.75 -9.29 1.95
C LEU A 95 -4.56 -8.36 1.68
N LEU A 96 -3.64 -8.80 0.82
CA LEU A 96 -2.57 -7.97 0.27
C LEU A 96 -3.04 -7.44 -1.08
N VAL A 97 -3.00 -6.13 -1.28
CA VAL A 97 -3.26 -5.49 -2.59
C VAL A 97 -2.10 -4.60 -3.04
N LEU A 98 -1.89 -4.57 -4.37
CA LEU A 98 -0.95 -3.67 -5.04
C LEU A 98 -1.66 -2.85 -6.13
N ASP A 99 -1.20 -1.61 -6.33
CA ASP A 99 -1.70 -0.72 -7.39
C ASP A 99 -0.98 -0.91 -8.74
N LYS A 100 -0.07 -1.90 -8.82
CA LYS A 100 0.62 -2.34 -10.04
C LYS A 100 0.55 -3.85 -10.18
N THR A 101 0.50 -4.33 -11.42
CA THR A 101 0.69 -5.75 -11.74
C THR A 101 2.18 -6.07 -11.70
N VAL A 102 2.69 -6.37 -10.50
CA VAL A 102 4.08 -6.79 -10.26
C VAL A 102 4.10 -8.10 -9.48
N PRO A 103 5.06 -9.00 -9.72
CA PRO A 103 5.23 -10.19 -8.90
C PRO A 103 5.49 -9.83 -7.44
N PHE A 104 4.99 -10.65 -6.53
CA PHE A 104 5.31 -10.54 -5.11
C PHE A 104 5.31 -11.92 -4.45
N GLN A 105 6.06 -12.05 -3.36
CA GLN A 105 6.16 -13.27 -2.57
C GLN A 105 6.20 -12.92 -1.09
N LEU A 106 5.36 -13.58 -0.30
CA LEU A 106 5.40 -13.52 1.15
C LEU A 106 6.20 -14.72 1.68
N THR A 107 7.06 -14.48 2.67
CA THR A 107 7.87 -15.50 3.34
C THR A 107 7.79 -15.36 4.86
N ASP A 108 7.85 -16.48 5.57
CA ASP A 108 7.93 -16.50 7.03
C ASP A 108 9.36 -16.22 7.54
N SER A 109 9.55 -16.24 8.87
CA SER A 109 10.85 -16.02 9.50
C SER A 109 11.90 -17.10 9.19
N ALA A 110 11.47 -18.28 8.74
CA ALA A 110 12.35 -19.34 8.27
C ALA A 110 12.71 -19.19 6.78
N GLY A 111 12.20 -18.15 6.11
CA GLY A 111 12.38 -17.93 4.67
C GLY A 111 11.51 -18.83 3.80
N LYS A 112 10.55 -19.56 4.39
CA LYS A 112 9.63 -20.42 3.64
C LYS A 112 8.55 -19.55 3.00
N ALA A 113 8.23 -19.84 1.74
CA ALA A 113 7.11 -19.20 1.05
C ALA A 113 5.78 -19.50 1.76
N VAL A 114 4.97 -18.46 1.93
CA VAL A 114 3.59 -18.58 2.40
C VAL A 114 2.67 -18.62 1.18
N ASP A 115 1.87 -19.68 1.08
CA ASP A 115 0.94 -19.86 -0.03
C ASP A 115 -0.31 -19.00 0.14
N ALA A 116 -0.78 -18.43 -0.97
CA ALA A 116 -2.04 -17.71 -0.98
C ALA A 116 -3.23 -18.68 -0.89
N VAL A 117 -4.29 -18.24 -0.24
CA VAL A 117 -5.57 -18.96 -0.17
C VAL A 117 -6.19 -19.00 -1.57
N ALA A 118 -6.32 -20.21 -2.12
CA ALA A 118 -6.94 -20.41 -3.43
C ALA A 118 -8.43 -20.04 -3.41
N GLY A 119 -8.91 -19.47 -4.52
CA GLY A 119 -10.34 -19.15 -4.69
C GLY A 119 -10.85 -17.99 -3.82
N ALA A 120 -9.97 -17.20 -3.21
CA ALA A 120 -10.38 -16.04 -2.42
C ALA A 120 -11.10 -14.98 -3.28
N THR A 121 -12.08 -14.31 -2.67
CA THR A 121 -12.78 -13.16 -3.26
C THR A 121 -11.76 -12.09 -3.68
N LYS A 122 -12.04 -11.45 -4.81
CA LYS A 122 -11.18 -10.42 -5.38
C LYS A 122 -11.81 -9.04 -5.22
N ALA A 123 -11.00 -8.07 -4.81
CA ALA A 123 -11.32 -6.66 -4.95
C ALA A 123 -11.67 -6.34 -6.42
N ASN A 124 -12.79 -5.64 -6.60
CA ASN A 124 -13.33 -5.30 -7.92
C ASN A 124 -13.35 -3.78 -8.12
N CYS A 125 -12.15 -3.21 -8.28
CA CYS A 125 -11.96 -1.79 -8.55
C CYS A 125 -10.70 -1.57 -9.37
N SER A 126 -10.61 -0.43 -10.06
CA SER A 126 -9.46 -0.07 -10.90
C SER A 126 -8.20 0.28 -10.11
N ALA A 127 -8.32 0.54 -8.81
CA ALA A 127 -7.18 0.85 -7.95
C ALA A 127 -6.30 -0.38 -7.66
N VAL A 128 -6.89 -1.59 -7.64
CA VAL A 128 -6.20 -2.84 -7.33
C VAL A 128 -5.79 -3.54 -8.63
N ALA A 129 -4.49 -3.64 -8.87
CA ALA A 129 -3.93 -4.28 -10.05
C ALA A 129 -3.39 -5.69 -9.80
N ALA A 130 -3.07 -6.02 -8.54
CA ALA A 130 -2.73 -7.37 -8.09
C ALA A 130 -3.15 -7.57 -6.63
N GLN A 131 -3.48 -8.81 -6.26
CA GLN A 131 -3.88 -9.13 -4.88
C GLN A 131 -3.64 -10.60 -4.54
N ALA A 132 -3.56 -10.90 -3.24
CA ALA A 132 -3.59 -12.24 -2.70
C ALA A 132 -4.17 -12.22 -1.27
N VAL A 133 -4.83 -13.31 -0.87
CA VAL A 133 -5.26 -13.52 0.51
C VAL A 133 -4.36 -14.56 1.17
N TYR A 134 -3.91 -14.30 2.38
CA TYR A 134 -3.06 -15.20 3.16
C TYR A 134 -3.71 -15.53 4.50
N SER A 135 -3.58 -16.77 4.98
CA SER A 135 -3.91 -17.13 6.37
C SER A 135 -2.64 -17.05 7.20
N LEU A 136 -2.55 -16.05 8.08
CA LEU A 136 -1.32 -15.74 8.82
C LEU A 136 -1.50 -16.02 10.32
N ASP A 137 -0.42 -16.45 10.97
CA ASP A 137 -0.29 -16.52 12.43
C ASP A 137 0.25 -15.18 12.97
N VAL A 138 0.27 -15.01 14.30
CA VAL A 138 0.88 -13.83 14.94
C VAL A 138 2.40 -13.92 14.79
N ALA A 139 2.93 -13.33 13.72
CA ALA A 139 4.34 -13.38 13.37
C ALA A 139 4.73 -12.21 12.46
N THR A 140 6.04 -12.03 12.27
CA THR A 140 6.58 -11.15 11.24
C THR A 140 6.87 -11.93 9.97
N TYR A 141 6.40 -11.39 8.86
CA TYR A 141 6.58 -11.89 7.51
C TYR A 141 7.40 -10.91 6.68
N ARG A 142 8.06 -11.41 5.64
CA ARG A 142 8.76 -10.61 4.65
C ARG A 142 8.03 -10.67 3.33
N LEU A 143 7.66 -9.50 2.81
CA LEU A 143 7.10 -9.34 1.47
C LEU A 143 8.20 -8.87 0.52
N ARG A 144 8.50 -9.67 -0.49
CA ARG A 144 9.32 -9.24 -1.64
C ARG A 144 8.40 -8.79 -2.76
N ILE A 145 8.67 -7.62 -3.32
CA ILE A 145 7.95 -7.06 -4.48
C ILE A 145 8.94 -6.91 -5.63
N GLY A 146 8.53 -7.28 -6.83
CA GLY A 146 9.32 -7.23 -8.05
C GLY A 146 9.79 -8.61 -8.53
N PRO A 147 10.44 -8.67 -9.70
CA PRO A 147 10.94 -7.53 -10.49
C PRO A 147 9.81 -6.67 -11.10
N ALA A 148 10.01 -5.36 -11.14
CA ALA A 148 9.08 -4.36 -11.65
C ALA A 148 9.76 -3.43 -12.66
N SER A 149 8.98 -2.87 -13.59
CA SER A 149 9.48 -1.89 -14.59
C SER A 149 9.52 -0.45 -14.08
N LYS A 150 8.94 -0.19 -12.90
CA LYS A 150 8.91 1.13 -12.25
C LYS A 150 9.35 1.01 -10.80
N ALA A 151 9.95 2.07 -10.28
CA ALA A 151 10.46 2.13 -8.92
C ALA A 151 9.39 2.30 -7.83
N ALA A 152 8.11 2.53 -8.17
CA ALA A 152 7.08 2.84 -7.19
C ALA A 152 5.88 1.89 -7.29
N VAL A 153 5.46 1.36 -6.14
CA VAL A 153 4.30 0.48 -5.98
C VAL A 153 3.51 0.91 -4.74
N GLY A 154 2.21 1.12 -4.90
CA GLY A 154 1.25 1.24 -3.82
C GLY A 154 0.97 -0.12 -3.21
N LEU A 155 1.05 -0.24 -1.89
CA LEU A 155 0.85 -1.46 -1.13
C LEU A 155 -0.12 -1.19 0.03
N LEU A 156 -0.97 -2.17 0.31
CA LEU A 156 -1.84 -2.18 1.48
C LEU A 156 -2.06 -3.63 1.94
N PHE A 157 -2.10 -3.82 3.25
CA PHE A 157 -2.59 -5.05 3.88
C PHE A 157 -3.88 -4.71 4.61
N GLU A 158 -4.94 -5.44 4.31
CA GLU A 158 -6.18 -5.40 5.07
C GLU A 158 -6.46 -6.70 5.78
N ALA A 159 -7.01 -6.59 6.98
CA ALA A 159 -7.49 -7.75 7.71
C ALA A 159 -8.81 -8.26 7.09
N ARG A 160 -8.98 -9.58 7.04
CA ARG A 160 -10.26 -10.23 6.69
C ARG A 160 -10.85 -10.99 7.86
#